data_AF-A0A6N8XMR2-F1
#
_entry.id   AF-A0A6N8XMR2-F1
#
_cell.length_a   1.000
_cell.length_b   1.000
_cell.length_c   1.000
_cell.angle_alpha   90.00
_cell.angle_beta   90.00
_cell.angle_gamma   90.00
#
_symmetry.space_group_name_H-M   'P 1'
#
loop_
_entity.id
_entity.type
_entity.pdbx_description
1 polymer ?
#
loop_
_entity_poly.entity_id
_entity_poly.type
_entity_poly.pdbx_seq_one_letter_code
_entity_poly.pdbx_strand_id
1 'polypeptide(L)'
;MTHYDVVIAGCGPVGAALGNLLAARELTVCIAEKHREIYDKPRAITFDWEGMRVLQFCGVAEEFAKGIRPHPGTDFRGIDGQVIKLFDPLPPPWDLGWPPTFTFVQPEMERLLREALERRETVTLMLGRAVAGFRDTGDRVEVDILDPESGGTETVTGDFLVGCDGANSGVREALGLPLDDLGFDETWLVVDTLQQRETVLPAKGTQFCRPWRPATFIPGPGKLRRWELKVMPGETPAEFEDPARVRAALADLVDVDAVKIWRSATYRFAARVGREWRKGRVILAGDAVHQTPPFLGQGLCSGIRDAANLAWKLVHVRRCGFNEALLDSYRDERRPHVVAVVEAAKEFGKIVGELDMDKARARDAALEADLAAGRMETRRQKFIPNLEAGLVHFEPGVPREEQIAGTLMPQPEVYAPDGSKRLLDDLVPMEWLYVTAGMEAQGWMEGMEDMWRRMGGRRVVILSDAWAVNSGALSDLSNEVIEFREIDGRFARWCNINGLSSVIVRPDRYFFSAGKNNLDQKVKWKFFVERIQVY
;
A
#
# COMPACT_ATOMS: atom_id res chain seq x y z
N MET A 1 23.23 11.84 -23.42
CA MET A 1 22.58 11.21 -22.26
C MET A 1 21.14 10.99 -22.64
N THR A 2 20.61 9.78 -22.48
CA THR A 2 19.16 9.56 -22.66
C THR A 2 18.42 10.28 -21.54
N HIS A 3 17.27 10.86 -21.87
CA HIS A 3 16.45 11.63 -20.93
C HIS A 3 15.12 10.91 -20.66
N TYR A 4 14.67 10.97 -19.41
CA TYR A 4 13.45 10.35 -18.92
C TYR A 4 12.66 11.35 -18.06
N ASP A 5 11.36 11.18 -17.95
CA ASP A 5 10.58 11.95 -16.97
C ASP A 5 10.98 11.53 -15.54
N VAL A 6 11.17 10.24 -15.31
CA VAL A 6 11.52 9.71 -13.99
C VAL A 6 12.57 8.60 -14.09
N VAL A 7 13.62 8.69 -13.30
CA VAL A 7 14.56 7.59 -13.04
C VAL A 7 14.23 6.96 -11.68
N ILE A 8 14.17 5.64 -11.60
CA ILE A 8 13.86 4.89 -10.38
C ILE A 8 15.05 3.99 -10.03
N ALA A 9 15.56 4.14 -8.80
CA ALA A 9 16.56 3.24 -8.24
C ALA A 9 15.86 2.09 -7.51
N GLY A 10 15.95 0.87 -8.03
CA GLY A 10 15.36 -0.34 -7.46
C GLY A 10 14.05 -0.74 -8.15
N CYS A 11 13.94 -2.04 -8.49
CA CYS A 11 12.77 -2.67 -9.09
C CYS A 11 12.15 -3.72 -8.14
N GLY A 12 12.23 -3.48 -6.83
CA GLY A 12 11.36 -4.16 -5.86
C GLY A 12 9.88 -3.77 -6.06
N PRO A 13 8.96 -4.31 -5.26
CA PRO A 13 7.53 -4.05 -5.43
C PRO A 13 7.13 -2.57 -5.55
N VAL A 14 7.75 -1.70 -4.75
CA VAL A 14 7.45 -0.26 -4.71
C VAL A 14 7.90 0.42 -6.01
N GLY A 15 9.15 0.20 -6.43
CA GLY A 15 9.67 0.75 -7.68
C GLY A 15 8.94 0.21 -8.91
N ALA A 16 8.60 -1.08 -8.91
CA ALA A 16 7.88 -1.72 -10.01
C ALA A 16 6.42 -1.23 -10.10
N ALA A 17 5.74 -1.05 -8.98
CA ALA A 17 4.42 -0.43 -8.95
C ALA A 17 4.49 1.01 -9.45
N LEU A 18 5.40 1.84 -8.91
CA LEU A 18 5.57 3.23 -9.32
C LEU A 18 5.84 3.33 -10.84
N GLY A 19 6.75 2.52 -11.37
CA GLY A 19 7.04 2.47 -12.80
C GLY A 19 5.81 2.15 -13.65
N ASN A 20 5.00 1.16 -13.25
CA ASN A 20 3.76 0.81 -13.95
C ASN A 20 2.74 1.95 -13.92
N LEU A 21 2.57 2.61 -12.77
CA LEU A 21 1.62 3.73 -12.62
C LEU A 21 2.03 4.94 -13.47
N LEU A 22 3.31 5.28 -13.50
CA LEU A 22 3.85 6.37 -14.32
C LEU A 22 3.73 6.05 -15.82
N ALA A 23 4.08 4.82 -16.22
CA ALA A 23 3.96 4.37 -17.60
C ALA A 23 2.50 4.25 -18.07
N ALA A 24 1.56 3.92 -17.18
CA ALA A 24 0.13 3.95 -17.49
C ALA A 24 -0.39 5.36 -17.79
N ARG A 25 0.36 6.40 -17.41
CA ARG A 25 0.13 7.80 -17.76
C ARG A 25 1.15 8.30 -18.79
N GLU A 26 1.77 7.37 -19.50
CA GLU A 26 2.72 7.53 -20.62
C GLU A 26 3.97 8.37 -20.30
N LEU A 27 4.34 8.51 -19.02
CA LEU A 27 5.64 9.06 -18.69
C LEU A 27 6.74 8.08 -19.09
N THR A 28 7.87 8.64 -19.51
CA THR A 28 9.10 7.90 -19.81
C THR A 28 9.84 7.58 -18.51
N VAL A 29 10.12 6.30 -18.28
CA VAL A 29 10.68 5.83 -17.01
C VAL A 29 11.91 4.97 -17.27
N CYS A 30 13.00 5.27 -16.56
CA CYS A 30 14.16 4.38 -16.46
C CYS A 30 14.17 3.73 -15.08
N ILE A 31 14.30 2.41 -15.01
CA ILE A 31 14.40 1.68 -13.74
C ILE A 31 15.72 0.91 -13.72
N ALA A 32 16.60 1.24 -12.78
CA ALA A 32 17.86 0.53 -12.57
C ALA A 32 17.74 -0.41 -11.36
N GLU A 33 17.94 -1.71 -11.58
CA GLU A 33 17.88 -2.75 -10.54
C GLU A 33 19.12 -3.62 -10.59
N LYS A 34 19.82 -3.71 -9.45
CA LYS A 34 21.10 -4.43 -9.33
C LYS A 34 20.98 -5.94 -9.56
N HIS A 35 19.80 -6.52 -9.37
CA HIS A 35 19.55 -7.94 -9.60
C HIS A 35 18.92 -8.21 -10.96
N ARG A 36 19.45 -9.19 -11.69
CA ARG A 36 18.88 -9.64 -12.98
C ARG A 36 17.53 -10.34 -12.78
N GLU A 37 17.43 -11.17 -11.77
CA GLU A 37 16.24 -11.99 -11.50
C GLU A 37 15.48 -11.49 -10.27
N ILE A 38 14.22 -11.94 -10.16
CA ILE A 38 13.41 -11.75 -8.96
C ILE A 38 13.97 -12.65 -7.87
N TYR A 39 14.00 -12.14 -6.64
CA TYR A 39 14.37 -12.98 -5.51
C TYR A 39 13.31 -14.06 -5.28
N ASP A 40 13.70 -15.33 -5.42
CA ASP A 40 12.79 -16.47 -5.52
C ASP A 40 12.12 -16.87 -4.19
N LYS A 41 12.61 -16.38 -3.04
CA LYS A 41 12.10 -16.78 -1.72
C LYS A 41 11.11 -15.77 -1.13
N PRO A 42 10.05 -16.23 -0.43
CA PRO A 42 9.02 -15.36 0.13
C PRO A 42 9.60 -14.34 1.11
N ARG A 43 9.20 -13.07 0.99
CA ARG A 43 9.54 -11.98 1.91
C ARG A 43 8.31 -11.51 2.67
N ALA A 44 7.54 -10.54 2.18
CA ALA A 44 6.21 -10.25 2.69
C ALA A 44 5.25 -11.42 2.39
N ILE A 45 4.32 -11.66 3.31
CA ILE A 45 3.28 -12.69 3.18
C ILE A 45 1.87 -12.12 3.32
N THR A 46 1.71 -10.90 3.84
CA THR A 46 0.42 -10.23 4.07
C THR A 46 0.32 -8.98 3.22
N PHE A 47 -0.86 -8.75 2.64
CA PHE A 47 -1.17 -7.58 1.83
C PHE A 47 -2.63 -7.16 2.08
N ASP A 48 -3.01 -5.97 1.63
CA ASP A 48 -4.35 -5.43 1.85
C ASP A 48 -5.02 -4.92 0.57
N TRP A 49 -6.29 -4.58 0.70
CA TRP A 49 -7.15 -4.12 -0.38
C TRP A 49 -6.75 -2.77 -0.99
N GLU A 50 -6.03 -1.91 -0.27
CA GLU A 50 -5.59 -0.61 -0.79
C GLU A 50 -4.39 -0.85 -1.69
N GLY A 51 -3.45 -1.68 -1.25
CA GLY A 51 -2.39 -2.19 -2.10
C GLY A 51 -2.94 -2.93 -3.32
N MET A 52 -3.96 -3.78 -3.16
CA MET A 52 -4.60 -4.48 -4.28
C MET A 52 -5.20 -3.50 -5.30
N ARG A 53 -5.85 -2.44 -4.83
CA ARG A 53 -6.39 -1.37 -5.68
C ARG A 53 -5.28 -0.67 -6.48
N VAL A 54 -4.08 -0.53 -5.92
CA VAL A 54 -2.91 -0.02 -6.67
C VAL A 54 -2.43 -1.03 -7.72
N LEU A 55 -2.42 -2.32 -7.40
CA LEU A 55 -2.10 -3.38 -8.37
C LEU A 55 -3.14 -3.44 -9.51
N GLN A 56 -4.38 -3.04 -9.23
CA GLN A 56 -5.44 -2.92 -10.23
C GLN A 56 -5.09 -1.82 -11.24
N PHE A 57 -4.65 -0.64 -10.77
CA PHE A 57 -4.13 0.41 -11.65
C PHE A 57 -2.86 0.01 -12.41
N CYS A 58 -2.05 -0.90 -11.85
CA CYS A 58 -0.91 -1.49 -12.57
C CYS A 58 -1.35 -2.50 -13.65
N GLY A 59 -2.61 -2.92 -13.66
CA GLY A 59 -3.16 -3.91 -14.60
C GLY A 59 -2.84 -5.36 -14.25
N VAL A 60 -2.53 -5.67 -12.98
CA VAL A 60 -2.11 -7.01 -12.55
C VAL A 60 -2.98 -7.63 -11.45
N ALA A 61 -3.96 -6.89 -10.90
CA ALA A 61 -4.77 -7.35 -9.77
C ALA A 61 -5.54 -8.65 -10.04
N GLU A 62 -6.18 -8.80 -11.21
CA GLU A 62 -6.97 -10.00 -11.53
C GLU A 62 -6.12 -11.27 -11.54
N GLU A 63 -4.94 -11.23 -12.19
CA GLU A 63 -4.03 -12.37 -12.22
C GLU A 63 -3.45 -12.63 -10.83
N PHE A 64 -3.04 -11.57 -10.12
CA PHE A 64 -2.50 -11.69 -8.77
C PHE A 64 -3.52 -12.30 -7.79
N ALA A 65 -4.80 -11.92 -7.90
CA ALA A 65 -5.89 -12.42 -7.07
C ALA A 65 -6.09 -13.95 -7.18
N LYS A 66 -5.66 -14.60 -8.27
CA LYS A 66 -5.72 -16.07 -8.39
C LYS A 66 -4.78 -16.79 -7.40
N GLY A 67 -3.72 -16.11 -6.97
CA GLY A 67 -2.69 -16.65 -6.08
C GLY A 67 -2.83 -16.26 -4.60
N ILE A 68 -3.86 -15.50 -4.21
CA ILE A 68 -4.03 -15.03 -2.84
C ILE A 68 -4.90 -15.97 -2.00
N ARG A 69 -4.85 -15.78 -0.68
CA ARG A 69 -5.77 -16.40 0.27
C ARG A 69 -6.31 -15.33 1.23
N PRO A 70 -7.63 -15.09 1.31
CA PRO A 70 -8.21 -14.20 2.32
C PRO A 70 -7.71 -14.55 3.73
N HIS A 71 -7.34 -13.53 4.50
CA HIS A 71 -6.75 -13.75 5.81
C HIS A 71 -7.81 -14.29 6.78
N PRO A 72 -7.60 -15.43 7.46
CA PRO A 72 -8.63 -16.03 8.32
C PRO A 72 -8.81 -15.32 9.68
N GLY A 73 -8.29 -14.10 9.84
CA GLY A 73 -8.07 -13.48 11.15
C GLY A 73 -6.86 -14.03 11.91
N THR A 74 -6.58 -13.42 13.06
CA THR A 74 -5.46 -13.78 13.95
C THR A 74 -5.93 -13.85 15.39
N ASP A 75 -5.64 -14.97 16.06
CA ASP A 75 -5.83 -15.11 17.49
C ASP A 75 -4.52 -14.83 18.22
N PHE A 76 -4.58 -14.05 19.29
CA PHE A 76 -3.47 -13.94 20.24
C PHE A 76 -3.72 -14.95 21.35
N ARG A 77 -2.74 -15.82 21.57
CA ARG A 77 -2.82 -16.88 22.58
C ARG A 77 -1.84 -16.58 23.71
N GLY A 78 -2.38 -16.56 24.93
CA GLY A 78 -1.62 -16.38 26.16
C GLY A 78 -0.77 -17.60 26.52
N ILE A 79 -0.17 -17.55 27.69
CA ILE A 79 0.78 -18.55 28.19
C ILE A 79 0.16 -19.96 28.33
N ASP A 80 -1.12 -20.05 28.66
CA ASP A 80 -1.87 -21.31 28.85
C ASP A 80 -2.61 -21.73 27.55
N GLY A 81 -2.35 -21.04 26.44
CA GLY A 81 -2.92 -21.34 25.11
C GLY A 81 -4.34 -20.79 24.88
N GLN A 82 -4.90 -20.10 25.87
CA GLN A 82 -6.18 -19.41 25.82
C GLN A 82 -6.13 -18.17 24.92
N VAL A 83 -7.27 -17.82 24.32
CA VAL A 83 -7.36 -16.64 23.45
C VAL A 83 -7.51 -15.39 24.30
N ILE A 84 -6.58 -14.45 24.16
CA ILE A 84 -6.56 -13.19 24.92
C ILE A 84 -6.93 -11.98 24.07
N LYS A 85 -6.88 -12.09 22.73
CA LYS A 85 -7.27 -11.03 21.80
C LYS A 85 -7.61 -11.59 20.42
N LEU A 86 -8.60 -10.98 19.77
CA LEU A 86 -9.01 -11.28 18.40
C LEU A 86 -8.62 -10.12 17.46
N PHE A 87 -7.97 -10.47 16.36
CA PHE A 87 -7.53 -9.51 15.34
C PHE A 87 -7.96 -9.97 13.95
N ASP A 88 -9.21 -9.62 13.62
CA ASP A 88 -9.88 -10.09 12.43
C ASP A 88 -9.95 -9.01 11.33
N PRO A 89 -9.92 -9.39 10.05
CA PRO A 89 -10.22 -8.46 8.96
C PRO A 89 -11.68 -8.00 9.00
N LEU A 90 -12.00 -6.93 8.27
CA LEU A 90 -13.39 -6.54 8.04
C LEU A 90 -14.19 -7.66 7.33
N PRO A 91 -15.43 -7.94 7.75
CA PRO A 91 -16.30 -8.86 7.05
C PRO A 91 -16.79 -8.27 5.72
N PRO A 92 -17.25 -9.10 4.76
CA PRO A 92 -17.93 -8.62 3.56
C PRO A 92 -19.28 -7.96 3.91
N PRO A 93 -19.82 -7.08 3.04
CA PRO A 93 -19.25 -6.64 1.76
C PRO A 93 -18.05 -5.71 1.96
N TRP A 94 -17.03 -5.84 1.10
CA TRP A 94 -15.77 -5.10 1.23
C TRP A 94 -15.77 -3.86 0.35
N ASP A 95 -15.74 -2.67 0.95
CA ASP A 95 -15.91 -1.38 0.25
C ASP A 95 -14.94 -1.11 -0.91
N LEU A 96 -13.75 -1.73 -0.93
CA LEU A 96 -12.79 -1.57 -2.04
C LEU A 96 -12.85 -2.67 -3.10
N GLY A 97 -13.79 -3.61 -2.99
CA GLY A 97 -14.00 -4.68 -4.00
C GLY A 97 -13.07 -5.88 -3.85
N TRP A 98 -12.08 -5.78 -2.95
CA TRP A 98 -11.07 -6.81 -2.69
C TRP A 98 -11.09 -7.25 -1.21
N PRO A 99 -10.61 -8.45 -0.87
CA PRO A 99 -10.45 -8.86 0.52
C PRO A 99 -9.61 -7.82 1.30
N PRO A 100 -10.06 -7.34 2.47
CA PRO A 100 -9.41 -6.23 3.18
C PRO A 100 -8.05 -6.60 3.76
N THR A 101 -7.81 -7.90 3.98
CA THR A 101 -6.49 -8.46 4.26
C THR A 101 -6.42 -9.86 3.70
N PHE A 102 -5.29 -10.19 3.09
CA PHE A 102 -5.03 -11.51 2.54
C PHE A 102 -3.55 -11.87 2.64
N THR A 103 -3.26 -13.14 2.39
CA THR A 103 -1.91 -13.66 2.29
C THR A 103 -1.57 -13.99 0.84
N PHE A 104 -0.29 -13.89 0.48
CA PHE A 104 0.20 -14.03 -0.89
C PHE A 104 1.65 -14.51 -0.91
N VAL A 105 2.18 -14.75 -2.11
CA VAL A 105 3.59 -15.09 -2.37
C VAL A 105 4.27 -13.92 -3.07
N GLN A 106 5.18 -13.22 -2.37
CA GLN A 106 5.80 -11.99 -2.91
C GLN A 106 6.51 -12.15 -4.27
N PRO A 107 7.31 -13.21 -4.52
CA PRO A 107 7.93 -13.41 -5.83
C PRO A 107 6.94 -13.37 -7.00
N GLU A 108 5.71 -13.87 -6.80
CA GLU A 108 4.66 -13.85 -7.83
C GLU A 108 4.16 -12.43 -8.11
N MET A 109 4.01 -11.60 -7.08
CA MET A 109 3.68 -10.18 -7.26
C MET A 109 4.77 -9.43 -8.02
N GLU A 110 6.04 -9.66 -7.66
CA GLU A 110 7.19 -9.06 -8.34
C GLU A 110 7.26 -9.50 -9.81
N ARG A 111 6.95 -10.77 -10.09
CA ARG A 111 6.89 -11.32 -11.46
C ARG A 111 5.84 -10.60 -12.30
N LEU A 112 4.61 -10.54 -11.80
CA LEU A 112 3.50 -9.89 -12.50
C LEU A 112 3.76 -8.41 -12.76
N LEU A 113 4.31 -7.68 -11.77
CA LEU A 113 4.66 -6.27 -11.93
C LEU A 113 5.81 -6.07 -12.94
N ARG A 114 6.82 -6.93 -12.93
CA ARG A 114 7.96 -6.86 -13.87
C ARG A 114 7.52 -7.16 -15.30
N GLU A 115 6.73 -8.22 -15.50
CA GLU A 115 6.16 -8.54 -16.81
C GLU A 115 5.26 -7.41 -17.32
N ALA A 116 4.53 -6.73 -16.43
CA ALA A 116 3.74 -5.56 -16.80
C ALA A 116 4.60 -4.39 -17.27
N LEU A 117 5.77 -4.14 -16.64
CA LEU A 117 6.73 -3.14 -17.09
C LEU A 117 7.33 -3.48 -18.46
N GLU A 118 7.70 -4.73 -18.69
CA GLU A 118 8.30 -5.18 -19.96
C GLU A 118 7.39 -4.96 -21.17
N ARG A 119 6.07 -4.89 -20.95
CA ARG A 119 5.07 -4.57 -22.00
C ARG A 119 4.89 -3.08 -22.25
N ARG A 120 5.54 -2.18 -21.49
CA ARG A 120 5.39 -0.73 -21.63
C ARG A 120 6.52 -0.14 -22.47
N GLU A 121 6.17 0.42 -23.61
CA GLU A 121 7.15 1.06 -24.51
C GLU A 121 7.86 2.27 -23.89
N THR A 122 7.23 2.94 -22.92
CA THR A 122 7.83 4.10 -22.23
C THR A 122 8.76 3.71 -21.08
N VAL A 123 8.96 2.41 -20.80
CA VAL A 123 9.82 1.93 -19.73
C VAL A 123 11.11 1.36 -20.29
N THR A 124 12.24 1.86 -19.80
CA THR A 124 13.56 1.23 -19.95
C THR A 124 13.93 0.53 -18.65
N LEU A 125 13.99 -0.80 -18.68
CA LEU A 125 14.36 -1.63 -17.52
C LEU A 125 15.82 -2.06 -17.62
N MET A 126 16.66 -1.56 -16.71
CA MET A 126 18.09 -1.82 -16.62
C MET A 126 18.39 -2.82 -15.51
N LEU A 127 18.12 -4.10 -15.78
CA LEU A 127 18.37 -5.20 -14.85
C LEU A 127 19.86 -5.55 -14.77
N GLY A 128 20.32 -5.92 -13.57
CA GLY A 128 21.74 -6.14 -13.29
C GLY A 128 22.54 -4.84 -13.13
N ARG A 129 21.90 -3.67 -13.14
CA ARG A 129 22.55 -2.35 -13.08
C ARG A 129 22.11 -1.56 -11.85
N ALA A 130 23.02 -0.84 -11.22
CA ALA A 130 22.75 -0.12 -9.98
C ALA A 130 22.96 1.38 -10.16
N VAL A 131 22.11 2.20 -9.54
CA VAL A 131 22.42 3.63 -9.36
C VAL A 131 23.63 3.74 -8.43
N ALA A 132 24.71 4.33 -8.93
CA ALA A 132 25.97 4.50 -8.21
C ALA A 132 26.18 5.94 -7.72
N GLY A 133 25.55 6.90 -8.37
CA GLY A 133 25.65 8.32 -8.03
C GLY A 133 24.57 9.13 -8.73
N PHE A 134 24.36 10.35 -8.26
CA PHE A 134 23.50 11.31 -8.94
C PHE A 134 23.89 12.74 -8.59
N ARG A 135 23.46 13.68 -9.44
CA ARG A 135 23.64 15.12 -9.25
C ARG A 135 22.38 15.85 -9.66
N ASP A 136 21.74 16.52 -8.70
CA ASP A 136 20.63 17.44 -8.96
C ASP A 136 21.19 18.77 -9.48
N THR A 137 20.80 19.17 -10.69
CA THR A 137 21.23 20.42 -11.33
C THR A 137 20.22 21.56 -11.16
N GLY A 138 19.10 21.31 -10.47
CA GLY A 138 18.01 22.25 -10.24
C GLY A 138 16.92 22.21 -11.32
N ASP A 139 17.29 21.90 -12.57
CA ASP A 139 16.36 21.68 -13.70
C ASP A 139 16.15 20.20 -14.02
N ARG A 140 17.10 19.33 -13.64
CA ARG A 140 17.04 17.87 -13.84
C ARG A 140 17.96 17.17 -12.84
N VAL A 141 17.96 15.84 -12.87
CA VAL A 141 18.92 14.98 -12.15
C VAL A 141 19.74 14.20 -13.18
N GLU A 142 21.06 14.28 -13.08
CA GLU A 142 21.99 13.36 -13.76
C GLU A 142 22.18 12.14 -12.88
N VAL A 143 22.00 10.93 -13.42
CA VAL A 143 22.05 9.67 -12.66
C VAL A 143 23.07 8.73 -13.31
N ASP A 144 24.05 8.33 -12.50
CA ASP A 144 25.11 7.41 -12.88
C ASP A 144 24.66 5.98 -12.59
N ILE A 145 24.59 5.16 -13.64
CA ILE A 145 24.17 3.77 -13.60
C ILE A 145 25.40 2.90 -13.86
N LEU A 146 25.79 2.14 -12.84
CA LEU A 146 26.89 1.19 -12.90
C LEU A 146 26.40 -0.13 -13.51
N ASP A 147 27.13 -0.61 -14.50
CA ASP A 147 27.08 -1.98 -14.99
C ASP A 147 28.22 -2.77 -14.34
N PRO A 148 27.93 -3.65 -13.36
CA PRO A 148 28.95 -4.43 -12.67
C PRO A 148 29.71 -5.40 -13.58
N GLU A 149 29.13 -5.83 -14.70
CA GLU A 149 29.76 -6.82 -15.60
C GLU A 149 30.84 -6.17 -16.46
N SER A 150 30.58 -4.97 -16.99
CA SER A 150 31.57 -4.22 -17.75
C SER A 150 32.49 -3.36 -16.87
N GLY A 151 32.09 -3.08 -15.63
CA GLY A 151 32.72 -2.10 -14.74
C GLY A 151 32.53 -0.65 -15.22
N GLY A 152 31.74 -0.44 -16.28
CA GLY A 152 31.45 0.85 -16.87
C GLY A 152 30.30 1.55 -16.15
N THR A 153 30.29 2.88 -16.24
CA THR A 153 29.18 3.71 -15.78
C THR A 153 28.58 4.44 -16.98
N GLU A 154 27.26 4.36 -17.13
CA GLU A 154 26.50 5.18 -18.08
C GLU A 154 25.75 6.26 -17.31
N THR A 155 25.70 7.48 -17.85
CA THR A 155 24.91 8.58 -17.25
C THR A 155 23.64 8.81 -18.05
N VAL A 156 22.51 8.73 -17.38
CA VAL A 156 21.19 9.13 -17.89
C VAL A 156 20.73 10.42 -17.20
N THR A 157 19.69 11.05 -17.72
CA THR A 157 19.07 12.21 -17.07
C THR A 157 17.59 11.96 -16.81
N GLY A 158 17.08 12.51 -15.72
CA GLY A 158 15.66 12.47 -15.34
C GLY A 158 15.16 13.84 -14.88
N ASP A 159 13.88 14.15 -15.06
CA ASP A 159 13.30 15.30 -14.35
C ASP A 159 13.26 15.05 -12.84
N PHE A 160 13.13 13.78 -12.44
CA PHE A 160 13.17 13.32 -11.05
C PHE A 160 13.94 12.00 -10.91
N LEU A 161 14.52 11.77 -9.73
CA LEU A 161 15.04 10.48 -9.28
C LEU A 161 14.23 10.00 -8.08
N VAL A 162 13.73 8.76 -8.12
CA VAL A 162 13.04 8.13 -6.98
C VAL A 162 13.84 6.94 -6.46
N GLY A 163 14.30 7.03 -5.21
CA GLY A 163 14.95 5.95 -4.47
C GLY A 163 13.94 4.97 -3.91
N CYS A 164 13.81 3.81 -4.56
CA CYS A 164 13.02 2.65 -4.16
C CYS A 164 13.94 1.46 -3.82
N ASP A 165 15.17 1.74 -3.39
CA ASP A 165 16.31 0.82 -3.27
C ASP A 165 16.43 0.13 -1.90
N GLY A 166 15.36 0.21 -1.09
CA GLY A 166 15.14 -0.61 0.09
C GLY A 166 15.83 -0.11 1.37
N ALA A 167 15.85 -0.96 2.40
CA ALA A 167 16.28 -0.59 3.76
C ALA A 167 17.69 0.04 3.82
N ASN A 168 18.62 -0.45 3.00
CA ASN A 168 20.00 0.04 2.86
C ASN A 168 20.13 1.00 1.66
N SER A 169 19.18 1.91 1.51
CA SER A 169 19.09 2.85 0.39
C SER A 169 20.37 3.68 0.27
N GLY A 170 21.10 3.47 -0.82
CA GLY A 170 22.26 4.28 -1.20
C GLY A 170 21.83 5.68 -1.62
N VAL A 171 20.63 5.83 -2.21
CA VAL A 171 20.07 7.14 -2.54
C VAL A 171 19.84 7.97 -1.28
N ARG A 172 19.22 7.41 -0.25
CA ARG A 172 19.00 8.09 1.04
C ARG A 172 20.33 8.50 1.68
N GLU A 173 21.29 7.57 1.72
CA GLU A 173 22.61 7.81 2.32
C GLU A 173 23.35 8.96 1.60
N ALA A 174 23.33 8.97 0.27
CA ALA A 174 23.93 10.04 -0.53
C ALA A 174 23.26 11.41 -0.30
N LEU A 175 21.96 11.45 -0.01
CA LEU A 175 21.27 12.70 0.36
C LEU A 175 21.57 13.17 1.79
N GLY A 176 22.10 12.29 2.64
CA GLY A 176 22.31 12.55 4.07
C GLY A 176 21.02 12.68 4.87
N LEU A 177 19.94 11.98 4.46
CA LEU A 177 18.64 12.06 5.14
C LEU A 177 18.52 10.98 6.23
N PRO A 178 18.44 11.37 7.53
CA PRO A 178 18.38 10.42 8.62
C PRO A 178 16.99 9.80 8.78
N LEU A 179 16.95 8.62 9.41
CA LEU A 179 15.73 7.99 9.89
C LEU A 179 15.59 8.20 11.40
N ASP A 180 14.41 8.60 11.85
CA ASP A 180 14.06 8.60 13.27
C ASP A 180 13.83 7.17 13.74
N ASP A 181 14.44 6.78 14.86
CA ASP A 181 14.17 5.51 15.53
C ASP A 181 12.99 5.67 16.50
N LEU A 182 11.97 4.83 16.33
CA LEU A 182 10.75 4.85 17.14
C LEU A 182 10.80 3.85 18.31
N GLY A 183 11.98 3.30 18.60
CA GLY A 183 12.23 2.50 19.81
C GLY A 183 11.72 1.07 19.70
N PHE A 184 11.96 0.43 18.55
CA PHE A 184 11.71 -1.01 18.38
C PHE A 184 12.82 -1.61 17.52
N ASP A 185 13.51 -2.59 18.07
CA ASP A 185 14.63 -3.26 17.41
C ASP A 185 14.75 -4.69 17.91
N GLU A 186 14.20 -5.62 17.13
CA GLU A 186 14.03 -7.01 17.54
C GLU A 186 14.45 -7.96 16.44
N THR A 187 15.11 -9.06 16.79
CA THR A 187 15.54 -10.07 15.81
C THR A 187 14.64 -11.30 15.85
N TRP A 188 14.17 -11.71 14.68
CA TRP A 188 13.28 -12.86 14.52
C TRP A 188 13.78 -13.78 13.41
N LEU A 189 13.68 -15.08 13.66
CA LEU A 189 13.79 -16.13 12.65
C LEU A 189 12.45 -16.27 11.92
N VAL A 190 12.45 -16.06 10.61
CA VAL A 190 11.31 -16.35 9.75
C VAL A 190 11.57 -17.66 9.01
N VAL A 191 10.64 -18.60 9.12
CA VAL A 191 10.67 -19.89 8.43
C VAL A 191 9.41 -20.06 7.58
N ASP A 192 9.59 -20.07 6.28
CA ASP A 192 8.55 -20.44 5.32
C ASP A 192 8.64 -21.94 5.04
N THR A 193 7.50 -22.61 5.15
CA THR A 193 7.40 -24.06 4.97
C THR A 193 6.25 -24.42 4.02
N LEU A 194 6.38 -25.58 3.38
CA LEU A 194 5.35 -26.19 2.55
C LEU A 194 4.83 -27.45 3.24
N GLN A 195 3.56 -27.44 3.63
CA GLN A 195 2.90 -28.60 4.25
C GLN A 195 2.85 -29.79 3.26
N GLN A 196 3.53 -30.88 3.60
CA GLN A 196 3.60 -32.11 2.79
C GLN A 196 2.60 -33.18 3.25
N ARG A 197 2.34 -33.24 4.55
CA ARG A 197 1.41 -34.19 5.18
C ARG A 197 0.41 -33.45 6.07
N GLU A 198 -0.70 -34.10 6.39
CA GLU A 198 -1.62 -33.57 7.40
C GLU A 198 -0.90 -33.51 8.76
N THR A 199 -1.13 -32.41 9.47
CA THR A 199 -0.60 -32.16 10.81
C THR A 199 -1.51 -31.15 11.50
N VAL A 200 -1.47 -31.09 12.83
CA VAL A 200 -2.28 -30.15 13.60
C VAL A 200 -1.69 -28.76 13.43
N LEU A 201 -2.49 -27.86 12.84
CA LEU A 201 -2.15 -26.45 12.66
C LEU A 201 -3.26 -25.59 13.25
N PRO A 202 -2.96 -24.36 13.71
CA PRO A 202 -4.00 -23.42 14.09
C PRO A 202 -4.96 -23.13 12.92
N ALA A 203 -6.25 -22.95 13.23
CA ALA A 203 -7.28 -22.66 12.23
C ALA A 203 -7.14 -21.26 11.62
N LYS A 204 -6.69 -20.30 12.43
CA LYS A 204 -6.41 -18.90 12.06
C LYS A 204 -4.91 -18.62 12.07
N GLY A 205 -4.51 -17.42 11.65
CA GLY A 205 -3.20 -16.91 12.08
C GLY A 205 -3.13 -16.90 13.60
N THR A 206 -1.95 -17.12 14.19
CA THR A 206 -1.82 -17.19 15.65
C THR A 206 -0.58 -16.44 16.10
N GLN A 207 -0.75 -15.58 17.10
CA GLN A 207 0.34 -14.96 17.85
C GLN A 207 0.48 -15.72 19.17
N PHE A 208 1.54 -16.51 19.29
CA PHE A 208 1.88 -17.24 20.51
C PHE A 208 2.65 -16.32 21.45
N CYS A 209 1.95 -15.80 22.46
CA CYS A 209 2.50 -14.85 23.43
C CYS A 209 3.22 -15.59 24.58
N ARG A 210 4.16 -16.46 24.22
CA ARG A 210 4.89 -17.37 25.11
C ARG A 210 6.24 -16.76 25.52
N PRO A 211 6.46 -16.41 26.79
CA PRO A 211 7.72 -15.77 27.22
C PRO A 211 8.99 -16.56 26.93
N TRP A 212 8.91 -17.89 26.83
CA TRP A 212 10.04 -18.76 26.49
C TRP A 212 10.32 -18.88 24.98
N ARG A 213 9.35 -18.55 24.13
CA ARG A 213 9.50 -18.51 22.67
C ARG A 213 8.31 -17.79 22.02
N PRO A 214 8.32 -16.44 21.95
CA PRO A 214 7.33 -15.72 21.18
C PRO A 214 7.34 -16.16 19.73
N ALA A 215 6.16 -16.44 19.18
CA ALA A 215 6.06 -16.93 17.82
C ALA A 215 4.80 -16.44 17.10
N THR A 216 4.88 -16.32 15.78
CA THR A 216 3.76 -16.06 14.88
C THR A 216 3.58 -17.27 13.96
N PHE A 217 2.33 -17.69 13.75
CA PHE A 217 1.93 -18.56 12.66
C PHE A 217 1.04 -17.81 11.67
N ILE A 218 1.40 -17.84 10.39
CA ILE A 218 0.62 -17.22 9.31
C ILE A 218 0.30 -18.28 8.24
N PRO A 219 -0.99 -18.59 8.03
CA PRO A 219 -1.40 -19.51 6.99
C PRO A 219 -1.40 -18.80 5.62
N GLY A 220 -0.50 -19.21 4.72
CA GLY A 220 -0.40 -18.67 3.36
C GLY A 220 -1.30 -19.39 2.34
N PRO A 221 -1.23 -18.99 1.05
CA PRO A 221 -1.88 -19.67 -0.06
C PRO A 221 -1.45 -21.13 -0.20
N GLY A 222 -2.39 -22.00 -0.59
CA GLY A 222 -2.14 -23.43 -0.76
C GLY A 222 -1.48 -24.08 0.46
N LYS A 223 -0.28 -24.64 0.25
CA LYS A 223 0.49 -25.38 1.26
C LYS A 223 1.46 -24.49 2.07
N LEU A 224 1.57 -23.20 1.76
CA LEU A 224 2.49 -22.29 2.44
C LEU A 224 2.08 -22.05 3.90
N ARG A 225 3.01 -22.25 4.83
CA ARG A 225 2.88 -21.93 6.25
C ARG A 225 4.11 -21.18 6.70
N ARG A 226 3.91 -19.98 7.25
CA ARG A 226 4.99 -19.18 7.81
C ARG A 226 4.99 -19.27 9.33
N TRP A 227 6.20 -19.38 9.84
CA TRP A 227 6.53 -19.28 11.25
C TRP A 227 7.48 -18.12 11.44
N GLU A 228 7.23 -17.29 12.44
CA GLU A 228 8.16 -16.24 12.85
C GLU A 228 8.45 -16.49 14.32
N LEU A 229 9.71 -16.64 14.70
CA LEU A 229 10.11 -16.93 16.07
C LEU A 229 11.10 -15.88 16.53
N LYS A 230 10.89 -15.31 17.72
CA LYS A 230 11.85 -14.39 18.29
C LYS A 230 13.17 -15.12 18.55
N VAL A 231 14.30 -14.49 18.18
CA VAL A 231 15.63 -14.93 18.58
C VAL A 231 15.80 -14.56 20.05
N MET A 232 16.00 -15.55 20.91
CA MET A 232 15.96 -15.38 22.36
C MET A 232 17.29 -14.83 22.89
N PRO A 233 17.29 -14.19 24.07
CA PRO A 233 18.55 -13.84 24.74
C PRO A 233 19.46 -15.06 24.88
N GLY A 234 20.71 -14.93 24.43
CA GLY A 234 21.70 -16.01 24.41
C GLY A 234 21.77 -16.80 23.10
N GLU A 235 20.84 -16.58 22.17
CA GLU A 235 20.93 -17.09 20.79
C GLU A 235 21.49 -16.02 19.85
N THR A 236 22.14 -16.48 18.78
CA THR A 236 22.65 -15.61 17.72
C THR A 236 21.99 -15.90 16.38
N PRO A 237 21.86 -14.90 15.48
CA PRO A 237 21.33 -15.13 14.13
C PRO A 237 22.06 -16.23 13.35
N ALA A 238 23.38 -16.31 13.52
CA ALA A 238 24.24 -17.29 12.85
C ALA A 238 23.92 -18.75 13.22
N GLU A 239 23.43 -19.02 14.43
CA GLU A 239 23.00 -20.38 14.82
C GLU A 239 21.86 -20.91 13.94
N PHE A 240 21.02 -20.03 13.42
CA PHE A 240 19.87 -20.40 12.58
C PHE A 240 20.22 -20.58 11.11
N GLU A 241 21.51 -20.52 10.76
CA GLU A 241 22.04 -21.03 9.49
C GLU A 241 22.10 -22.57 9.48
N ASP A 242 22.17 -23.21 10.66
CA ASP A 242 22.08 -24.67 10.81
C ASP A 242 20.61 -25.15 10.70
N PRO A 243 20.26 -25.97 9.69
CA PRO A 243 18.93 -26.53 9.54
C PRO A 243 18.43 -27.32 10.76
N ALA A 244 19.33 -27.95 11.54
CA ALA A 244 18.96 -28.67 12.74
C ALA A 244 18.45 -27.72 13.85
N ARG A 245 19.07 -26.54 14.00
CA ARG A 245 18.61 -25.49 14.93
C ARG A 245 17.27 -24.91 14.53
N VAL A 246 17.06 -24.67 13.22
CA VAL A 246 15.77 -24.23 12.68
C VAL A 246 14.68 -25.28 12.95
N ARG A 247 14.96 -26.57 12.71
CA ARG A 247 14.01 -27.66 13.00
C ARG A 247 13.69 -27.75 14.50
N ALA A 248 14.70 -27.66 15.36
CA ALA A 248 14.49 -27.69 16.81
C ALA A 248 13.59 -26.54 17.28
N ALA A 249 13.76 -25.33 16.72
CA ALA A 249 12.93 -24.19 17.07
C ALA A 249 11.45 -24.34 16.66
N LEU A 250 11.15 -25.14 15.64
CA LEU A 250 9.79 -25.39 15.15
C LEU A 250 9.08 -26.56 15.83
N ALA A 251 9.81 -27.45 16.51
CA ALA A 251 9.29 -28.73 16.98
C ALA A 251 8.09 -28.59 17.95
N ASP A 252 8.04 -27.51 18.72
CA ASP A 252 6.94 -27.22 19.67
C ASP A 252 5.70 -26.59 19.00
N LEU A 253 5.79 -26.26 17.71
CA LEU A 253 4.75 -25.56 16.95
C LEU A 253 4.11 -26.43 15.86
N VAL A 254 4.87 -27.37 15.29
CA VAL A 254 4.42 -28.24 14.20
C VAL A 254 5.23 -29.54 14.16
N ASP A 255 4.62 -30.62 13.67
CA ASP A 255 5.38 -31.79 13.22
C ASP A 255 6.32 -31.38 12.07
N VAL A 256 7.61 -31.25 12.38
CA VAL A 256 8.64 -30.80 11.44
C VAL A 256 8.86 -31.76 10.27
N ASP A 257 8.40 -33.01 10.38
CA ASP A 257 8.47 -33.97 9.28
C ASP A 257 7.21 -33.94 8.41
N ALA A 258 6.15 -33.26 8.84
CA ALA A 258 4.97 -33.01 8.03
C ALA A 258 5.15 -31.80 7.09
N VAL A 259 6.22 -31.02 7.27
CA VAL A 259 6.51 -29.80 6.51
C VAL A 259 7.88 -29.85 5.84
N LYS A 260 8.00 -29.24 4.67
CA LYS A 260 9.28 -28.99 4.00
C LYS A 260 9.67 -27.53 4.21
N ILE A 261 10.84 -27.27 4.79
CA ILE A 261 11.37 -25.90 4.88
C ILE A 261 11.68 -25.42 3.46
N TRP A 262 11.04 -24.32 3.06
CA TRP A 262 11.32 -23.62 1.80
C TRP A 262 12.39 -22.56 2.03
N ARG A 263 12.30 -21.81 3.13
CA ARG A 263 13.25 -20.77 3.50
C ARG A 263 13.34 -20.64 5.01
N SER A 264 14.54 -20.38 5.53
CA SER A 264 14.77 -19.74 6.83
C SER A 264 15.63 -18.50 6.66
N ALA A 265 15.36 -17.43 7.41
CA ALA A 265 16.19 -16.25 7.48
C ALA A 265 15.93 -15.48 8.78
N THR A 266 16.98 -14.93 9.38
CA THR A 266 16.88 -14.02 10.52
C THR A 266 16.80 -12.58 10.03
N TYR A 267 15.87 -11.82 10.59
CA TYR A 267 15.68 -10.41 10.27
C TYR A 267 15.70 -9.57 11.53
N ARG A 268 16.37 -8.43 11.44
CA ARG A 268 16.28 -7.35 12.42
C ARG A 268 15.13 -6.44 12.03
N PHE A 269 14.10 -6.38 12.85
CA PHE A 269 12.93 -5.53 12.67
C PHE A 269 13.13 -4.23 13.43
N ALA A 270 13.45 -3.18 12.69
CA ALA A 270 13.55 -1.83 13.21
C ALA A 270 12.26 -1.04 12.92
N ALA A 271 11.85 -0.17 13.85
CA ALA A 271 10.82 0.84 13.62
C ALA A 271 11.49 2.18 13.32
N ARG A 272 11.60 2.54 12.04
CA ARG A 272 12.31 3.76 11.62
C ARG A 272 11.54 4.52 10.56
N VAL A 273 11.51 5.86 10.64
CA VAL A 273 10.82 6.69 9.65
C VAL A 273 11.64 7.95 9.36
N GLY A 274 11.83 8.27 8.08
CA GLY A 274 12.55 9.46 7.64
C GLY A 274 11.83 10.75 8.01
N ARG A 275 12.61 11.80 8.33
CA ARG A 275 12.07 13.16 8.52
C ARG A 275 11.72 13.81 7.19
N GLU A 276 12.68 13.78 6.28
CA GLU A 276 12.53 14.31 4.93
C GLU A 276 12.52 13.17 3.94
N TRP A 277 11.61 13.25 2.97
CA TRP A 277 11.38 12.21 1.97
C TRP A 277 11.74 12.69 0.56
N ARG A 278 12.14 13.96 0.45
CA ARG A 278 12.52 14.62 -0.78
C ARG A 278 13.61 15.65 -0.50
N LYS A 279 14.55 15.81 -1.43
CA LYS A 279 15.48 16.93 -1.49
C LYS A 279 15.66 17.33 -2.95
N GLY A 280 15.17 18.51 -3.31
CA GLY A 280 15.14 18.97 -4.70
C GLY A 280 14.34 18.00 -5.58
N ARG A 281 14.97 17.44 -6.61
CA ARG A 281 14.34 16.49 -7.55
C ARG A 281 14.55 15.02 -7.19
N VAL A 282 15.15 14.74 -6.02
CA VAL A 282 15.38 13.37 -5.54
C VAL A 282 14.41 13.04 -4.41
N ILE A 283 13.66 11.94 -4.55
CA ILE A 283 12.55 11.52 -3.69
C ILE A 283 12.81 10.09 -3.21
N LEU A 284 12.38 9.71 -2.01
CA LEU A 284 12.51 8.36 -1.46
C LEU A 284 11.13 7.73 -1.23
N ALA A 285 11.00 6.41 -1.45
CA ALA A 285 9.75 5.68 -1.21
C ALA A 285 9.97 4.26 -0.66
N GLY A 286 9.00 3.77 0.12
CA GLY A 286 9.06 2.44 0.72
C GLY A 286 10.16 2.29 1.77
N ASP A 287 10.79 1.11 1.84
CA ASP A 287 11.84 0.77 2.82
C ASP A 287 13.05 1.71 2.80
N ALA A 288 13.23 2.48 1.71
CA ALA A 288 14.24 3.52 1.62
C ALA A 288 14.02 4.64 2.65
N VAL A 289 12.78 4.89 3.08
CA VAL A 289 12.44 6.00 3.98
C VAL A 289 11.60 5.57 5.19
N HIS A 290 11.08 4.35 5.25
CA HIS A 290 10.45 3.82 6.47
C HIS A 290 10.63 2.31 6.62
N GLN A 291 10.94 1.86 7.82
CA GLN A 291 11.11 0.46 8.18
C GLN A 291 10.09 0.13 9.27
N THR A 292 9.30 -0.91 9.03
CA THR A 292 8.14 -1.25 9.85
C THR A 292 8.28 -2.65 10.44
N PRO A 293 8.06 -2.83 11.75
CA PRO A 293 7.95 -4.17 12.33
C PRO A 293 6.82 -4.98 11.66
N PRO A 294 6.96 -6.30 11.47
CA PRO A 294 6.05 -7.08 10.62
C PRO A 294 4.70 -7.41 11.27
N PHE A 295 4.49 -7.07 12.55
CA PHE A 295 3.33 -7.54 13.34
C PHE A 295 1.96 -7.13 12.80
N LEU A 296 1.91 -6.10 11.94
CA LEU A 296 0.69 -5.73 11.19
C LEU A 296 0.68 -6.20 9.73
N GLY A 297 1.82 -6.62 9.19
CA GLY A 297 1.97 -6.98 7.78
C GLY A 297 1.82 -5.78 6.84
N GLN A 298 2.27 -4.59 7.25
CA GLN A 298 1.95 -3.32 6.58
C GLN A 298 3.14 -2.57 5.97
N GLY A 299 4.38 -3.05 6.13
CA GLY A 299 5.56 -2.39 5.55
C GLY A 299 5.46 -2.27 4.02
N LEU A 300 5.28 -3.41 3.35
CA LEU A 300 5.07 -3.44 1.89
C LEU A 300 3.83 -2.66 1.46
N CYS A 301 2.70 -2.82 2.15
CA CYS A 301 1.47 -2.10 1.81
C CYS A 301 1.66 -0.58 1.89
N SER A 302 2.41 -0.10 2.89
CA SER A 302 2.74 1.32 3.04
C SER A 302 3.62 1.82 1.89
N GLY A 303 4.60 1.03 1.44
CA GLY A 303 5.40 1.35 0.26
C GLY A 303 4.59 1.37 -1.05
N ILE A 304 3.61 0.48 -1.21
CA ILE A 304 2.72 0.51 -2.38
C ILE A 304 1.82 1.76 -2.35
N ARG A 305 1.32 2.18 -1.18
CA ARG A 305 0.60 3.45 -1.02
C ARG A 305 1.47 4.65 -1.34
N ASP A 306 2.76 4.59 -1.02
CA ASP A 306 3.71 5.64 -1.40
C ASP A 306 3.85 5.76 -2.91
N ALA A 307 4.00 4.62 -3.62
CA ALA A 307 4.04 4.60 -5.07
C ALA A 307 2.79 5.23 -5.69
N ALA A 308 1.60 4.89 -5.18
CA ALA A 308 0.34 5.47 -5.66
C ALA A 308 0.25 6.97 -5.41
N ASN A 309 0.59 7.42 -4.20
CA ASN A 309 0.56 8.83 -3.84
C ASN A 309 1.55 9.66 -4.66
N LEU A 310 2.76 9.14 -4.89
CA LEU A 310 3.80 9.83 -5.64
C LEU A 310 3.52 9.83 -7.14
N ALA A 311 3.02 8.71 -7.70
CA ALA A 311 2.80 8.56 -9.13
C ALA A 311 1.90 9.66 -9.70
N TRP A 312 0.74 9.90 -9.08
CA TRP A 312 -0.15 10.92 -9.62
C TRP A 312 0.43 12.32 -9.50
N LYS A 313 1.15 12.63 -8.41
CA LYS A 313 1.77 13.96 -8.23
C LYS A 313 2.82 14.22 -9.31
N LEU A 314 3.68 13.24 -9.58
CA LEU A 314 4.67 13.33 -10.67
C LEU A 314 3.99 13.52 -12.04
N VAL A 315 2.93 12.77 -12.32
CA VAL A 315 2.15 12.92 -13.56
C VAL A 315 1.57 14.33 -13.70
N HIS A 316 0.99 14.89 -12.64
CA HIS A 316 0.33 16.19 -12.72
C HIS A 316 1.34 17.34 -12.81
N VAL A 317 2.49 17.24 -12.12
CA VAL A 317 3.60 18.18 -12.27
C VAL A 317 4.14 18.18 -13.70
N ARG A 318 4.30 16.99 -14.29
CA ARG A 318 4.88 16.87 -15.64
C ARG A 318 3.91 17.21 -16.77
N ARG A 319 2.64 16.79 -16.67
CA ARG A 319 1.69 16.83 -17.79
C ARG A 319 0.52 17.77 -17.60
N CYS A 320 0.22 18.18 -16.37
CA CYS A 320 -0.99 18.94 -16.05
C CYS A 320 -0.70 20.37 -15.54
N GLY A 321 0.56 20.79 -15.52
CA GLY A 321 0.96 22.16 -15.18
C GLY A 321 0.94 22.50 -13.68
N PHE A 322 0.93 21.48 -12.83
CA PHE A 322 1.04 21.64 -11.37
C PHE A 322 2.46 22.04 -10.98
N ASN A 323 2.61 22.88 -9.97
CA ASN A 323 3.88 23.25 -9.36
C ASN A 323 4.55 22.07 -8.67
N GLU A 324 5.89 22.03 -8.70
CA GLU A 324 6.68 21.03 -7.99
C GLU A 324 6.48 21.04 -6.47
N ALA A 325 5.96 22.13 -5.89
CA ALA A 325 5.52 22.18 -4.50
C ALA A 325 4.49 21.08 -4.17
N LEU A 326 3.75 20.58 -5.17
CA LEU A 326 2.83 19.45 -4.99
C LEU A 326 3.54 18.23 -4.42
N LEU A 327 4.79 18.00 -4.80
CA LEU A 327 5.56 16.85 -4.35
C LEU A 327 5.94 16.96 -2.87
N ASP A 328 5.92 18.15 -2.26
CA ASP A 328 6.16 18.30 -0.82
C ASP A 328 5.00 17.74 0.01
N SER A 329 3.78 17.80 -0.52
CA SER A 329 2.60 17.19 0.11
C SER A 329 2.70 15.67 0.24
N TYR A 330 3.59 14.99 -0.49
CA TYR A 330 3.83 13.54 -0.35
C TYR A 330 4.27 13.20 1.07
N ARG A 331 5.24 13.94 1.61
CA ARG A 331 5.76 13.74 2.96
C ARG A 331 4.71 14.12 4.01
N ASP A 332 4.00 15.23 3.79
CA ASP A 332 2.95 15.69 4.70
C ASP A 332 1.79 14.69 4.81
N GLU A 333 1.45 14.01 3.72
CA GLU A 333 0.39 13.00 3.68
C GLU A 333 0.85 11.65 4.20
N ARG A 334 2.02 11.17 3.74
CA ARG A 334 2.44 9.78 3.96
C ARG A 334 3.19 9.59 5.26
N ARG A 335 3.98 10.55 5.72
CA ARG A 335 4.77 10.38 6.95
C ARG A 335 3.88 10.17 8.18
N PRO A 336 2.85 11.00 8.47
CA PRO A 336 1.96 10.76 9.62
C PRO A 336 1.25 9.41 9.53
N HIS A 337 0.77 9.05 8.34
CA HIS A 337 0.14 7.76 8.08
C HIS A 337 1.09 6.60 8.41
N VAL A 338 2.32 6.63 7.90
CA VAL A 338 3.31 5.57 8.15
C VAL A 338 3.71 5.51 9.62
N VAL A 339 3.92 6.67 10.28
CA VAL A 339 4.24 6.70 11.71
C VAL A 339 3.14 6.02 12.53
N ALA A 340 1.87 6.30 12.27
CA ALA A 340 0.76 5.67 12.98
C ALA A 340 0.73 4.15 12.79
N VAL A 341 0.98 3.66 11.56
CA VAL A 341 1.07 2.22 11.26
C VAL A 341 2.26 1.57 11.96
N VAL A 342 3.43 2.23 11.96
CA VAL A 342 4.65 1.73 12.60
C VAL A 342 4.49 1.67 14.12
N GLU A 343 3.93 2.71 14.73
CA GLU A 343 3.62 2.75 16.17
C GLU A 343 2.63 1.65 16.55
N ALA A 344 1.55 1.46 15.77
CA ALA A 344 0.63 0.36 16.01
C ALA A 344 1.33 -1.00 15.90
N ALA A 345 2.15 -1.22 14.87
CA ALA A 345 2.92 -2.46 14.71
C ALA A 345 3.88 -2.71 15.88
N LYS A 346 4.49 -1.66 16.43
CA LYS A 346 5.32 -1.73 17.63
C LYS A 346 4.51 -2.21 18.83
N GLU A 347 3.33 -1.64 19.08
CA GLU A 347 2.49 -2.04 20.22
C GLU A 347 2.04 -3.50 20.11
N PHE A 348 1.69 -3.97 18.90
CA PHE A 348 1.43 -5.38 18.67
C PHE A 348 2.68 -6.25 18.93
N GLY A 349 3.86 -5.81 18.50
CA GLY A 349 5.12 -6.49 18.77
C GLY A 349 5.42 -6.63 20.26
N LYS A 350 5.12 -5.61 21.08
CA LYS A 350 5.28 -5.65 22.54
C LYS A 350 4.37 -6.68 23.21
N ILE A 351 3.12 -6.82 22.74
CA ILE A 351 2.17 -7.81 23.28
C ILE A 351 2.74 -9.23 23.11
N VAL A 352 3.20 -9.54 21.90
CA VAL A 352 3.69 -10.88 21.54
C VAL A 352 5.06 -11.14 22.17
N GLY A 353 5.94 -10.14 22.16
CA GLY A 353 7.35 -10.24 22.50
C GLY A 353 7.71 -10.14 23.98
N GLU A 354 6.74 -10.04 24.90
CA GLU A 354 7.01 -10.00 26.35
C GLU A 354 7.65 -11.31 26.83
N LEU A 355 8.83 -11.18 27.44
CA LEU A 355 9.67 -12.31 27.90
C LEU A 355 9.63 -12.50 29.42
N ASP A 356 9.14 -11.53 30.17
CA ASP A 356 8.98 -11.63 31.61
C ASP A 356 7.69 -12.39 31.93
N MET A 357 7.83 -13.50 32.68
CA MET A 357 6.72 -14.39 33.01
C MET A 357 5.61 -13.71 33.83
N ASP A 358 5.97 -12.82 34.76
CA ASP A 358 4.98 -12.16 35.62
C ASP A 358 4.25 -11.06 34.86
N LYS A 359 4.97 -10.30 34.02
CA LYS A 359 4.34 -9.33 33.11
C LYS A 359 3.45 -10.01 32.08
N ALA A 360 3.86 -11.16 31.55
CA ALA A 360 3.05 -11.93 30.61
C ALA A 360 1.74 -12.43 31.24
N ARG A 361 1.77 -12.91 32.50
CA ARG A 361 0.56 -13.26 33.26
C ARG A 361 -0.36 -12.06 33.46
N ALA A 362 0.20 -10.92 33.84
CA ALA A 362 -0.58 -9.70 34.03
C ALA A 362 -1.22 -9.22 32.72
N ARG A 363 -0.47 -9.27 31.61
CA ARG A 363 -0.96 -8.99 30.25
C ARG A 363 -2.13 -9.91 29.91
N ASP A 364 -1.97 -11.22 30.09
CA ASP A 364 -3.00 -12.20 29.72
C ASP A 364 -4.30 -11.95 30.51
N ALA A 365 -4.20 -11.79 31.83
CA ALA A 365 -5.36 -11.49 32.67
C ALA A 365 -6.07 -10.19 32.25
N ALA A 366 -5.31 -9.14 31.92
CA ALA A 366 -5.88 -7.86 31.48
C ALA A 366 -6.57 -7.98 30.12
N LEU A 367 -5.91 -8.61 29.13
CA LEU A 367 -6.45 -8.76 27.79
C LEU A 367 -7.65 -9.71 27.74
N GLU A 368 -7.67 -10.77 28.55
CA GLU A 368 -8.84 -11.63 28.70
C GLU A 368 -10.04 -10.88 29.28
N ALA A 369 -9.83 -10.07 30.32
CA ALA A 369 -10.89 -9.25 30.90
C ALA A 369 -11.44 -8.25 29.87
N ASP A 370 -10.56 -7.63 29.07
CA ASP A 370 -10.98 -6.74 27.99
C ASP A 370 -11.69 -7.49 26.85
N LEU A 371 -11.26 -8.71 26.51
CA LEU A 371 -11.91 -9.55 25.51
C LEU A 371 -13.31 -9.98 25.96
N ALA A 372 -13.46 -10.43 27.21
CA ALA A 372 -14.75 -10.77 27.79
C ALA A 372 -15.72 -9.57 27.82
N ALA A 373 -15.18 -8.35 27.87
CA ALA A 373 -15.94 -7.11 27.78
C ALA A 373 -16.10 -6.56 26.34
N GLY A 374 -15.68 -7.31 25.31
CA GLY A 374 -15.80 -6.94 23.89
C GLY A 374 -14.82 -5.87 23.41
N ARG A 375 -13.83 -5.46 24.22
CA ARG A 375 -12.85 -4.40 23.88
C ARG A 375 -11.64 -4.90 23.10
N MET A 376 -11.40 -6.21 23.08
CA MET A 376 -10.27 -6.84 22.36
C MET A 376 -10.68 -7.60 21.09
N GLU A 377 -11.85 -7.28 20.53
CA GLU A 377 -12.22 -7.61 19.16
C GLU A 377 -11.82 -6.45 18.23
N THR A 378 -10.60 -6.51 17.70
CA THR A 378 -10.06 -5.43 16.89
C THR A 378 -10.09 -5.76 15.40
N ARG A 379 -10.48 -4.76 14.59
CA ARG A 379 -10.44 -4.87 13.12
C ARG A 379 -9.10 -4.41 12.60
N ARG A 380 -8.50 -5.20 11.69
CA ARG A 380 -7.21 -4.89 11.04
C ARG A 380 -7.20 -3.49 10.41
N GLN A 381 -8.28 -3.15 9.72
CA GLN A 381 -8.40 -1.90 8.97
C GLN A 381 -8.48 -0.65 9.86
N LYS A 382 -8.80 -0.80 11.15
CA LYS A 382 -8.81 0.32 12.11
C LYS A 382 -7.41 0.94 12.30
N PHE A 383 -6.35 0.17 12.04
CA PHE A 383 -4.97 0.60 12.21
C PHE A 383 -4.37 1.21 10.94
N ILE A 384 -5.17 1.34 9.88
CA ILE A 384 -4.77 2.02 8.65
C ILE A 384 -5.43 3.40 8.67
N PRO A 385 -4.67 4.48 8.90
CA PRO A 385 -5.24 5.81 9.04
C PRO A 385 -5.64 6.41 7.69
N ASN A 386 -6.54 7.38 7.74
CA ASN A 386 -6.87 8.24 6.61
C ASN A 386 -5.76 9.29 6.37
N LEU A 387 -5.83 10.04 5.26
CA LEU A 387 -4.99 11.22 5.09
C LEU A 387 -5.48 12.36 5.95
N GLU A 388 -4.58 13.05 6.65
CA GLU A 388 -4.91 14.14 7.59
C GLU A 388 -4.37 15.51 7.15
N ALA A 389 -3.59 15.55 6.07
CA ALA A 389 -2.87 16.72 5.57
C ALA A 389 -2.69 16.68 4.04
N GLY A 390 -1.94 17.64 3.49
CA GLY A 390 -1.64 17.77 2.07
C GLY A 390 -2.79 18.31 1.23
N LEU A 391 -2.95 17.79 0.01
CA LEU A 391 -3.98 18.24 -0.93
C LEU A 391 -5.32 17.56 -0.62
N VAL A 392 -5.93 17.97 0.50
CA VAL A 392 -7.24 17.54 1.00
C VAL A 392 -7.97 18.73 1.61
N HIS A 393 -9.18 19.03 1.16
CA HIS A 393 -9.98 20.12 1.73
C HIS A 393 -10.76 19.63 2.94
N PHE A 394 -10.32 20.07 4.10
CA PHE A 394 -11.00 19.82 5.35
C PHE A 394 -11.80 21.03 5.80
N GLU A 395 -13.02 20.78 6.29
CA GLU A 395 -13.93 21.78 6.83
C GLU A 395 -13.35 22.39 8.11
N PRO A 396 -13.23 23.73 8.19
CA PRO A 396 -12.81 24.41 9.41
C PRO A 396 -13.78 24.15 10.57
N GLY A 397 -13.25 23.85 11.75
CA GLY A 397 -14.04 23.66 12.97
C GLY A 397 -14.71 22.29 13.10
N VAL A 398 -14.53 21.37 12.13
CA VAL A 398 -15.01 19.99 12.21
C VAL A 398 -13.84 19.06 12.58
N PRO A 399 -13.97 18.17 13.59
CA PRO A 399 -12.94 17.19 13.92
C PRO A 399 -12.56 16.29 12.74
N ARG A 400 -11.31 15.84 12.66
CA ARG A 400 -10.80 15.06 11.51
C ARG A 400 -11.53 13.74 11.33
N GLU A 401 -11.79 13.06 12.43
CA GLU A 401 -12.49 11.79 12.54
C GLU A 401 -13.96 11.84 12.08
N GLU A 402 -14.56 13.03 12.03
CA GLU A 402 -15.93 13.27 11.55
C GLU A 402 -15.95 13.64 10.05
N GLN A 403 -14.79 13.86 9.44
CA GLN A 403 -14.68 14.29 8.05
C GLN A 403 -14.44 13.12 7.09
N ILE A 404 -15.10 13.21 5.94
CA ILE A 404 -14.95 12.25 4.83
C ILE A 404 -13.72 12.57 3.97
N ALA A 405 -13.32 13.83 3.92
CA ALA A 405 -12.12 14.26 3.23
C ALA A 405 -10.90 13.51 3.80
N GLY A 406 -10.04 12.99 2.93
CA GLY A 406 -8.90 12.16 3.32
C GLY A 406 -9.22 10.67 3.53
N THR A 407 -10.48 10.24 3.45
CA THR A 407 -10.87 8.83 3.38
C THR A 407 -10.88 8.32 1.93
N LEU A 408 -10.92 7.00 1.73
CA LEU A 408 -10.95 6.39 0.39
C LEU A 408 -12.38 6.30 -0.17
N MET A 409 -12.52 6.57 -1.46
CA MET A 409 -13.75 6.34 -2.20
C MET A 409 -14.07 4.85 -2.26
N PRO A 410 -15.29 4.40 -1.89
CA PRO A 410 -15.72 3.03 -2.14
C PRO A 410 -15.58 2.70 -3.63
N GLN A 411 -15.15 1.49 -3.95
CA GLN A 411 -15.06 1.00 -5.31
C GLN A 411 -16.29 0.13 -5.61
N PRO A 412 -17.25 0.62 -6.41
CA PRO A 412 -18.42 -0.15 -6.78
C PRO A 412 -18.11 -1.14 -7.91
N GLU A 413 -18.91 -2.20 -8.01
CA GLU A 413 -19.00 -3.01 -9.23
C GLU A 413 -20.00 -2.34 -10.18
N VAL A 414 -19.62 -2.16 -11.44
CA VAL A 414 -20.41 -1.44 -12.44
C VAL A 414 -20.52 -2.23 -13.74
N TYR A 415 -21.53 -1.90 -14.55
CA TYR A 415 -21.58 -2.35 -15.93
C TYR A 415 -20.66 -1.50 -16.81
N ALA A 416 -19.70 -2.15 -17.45
CA ALA A 416 -18.87 -1.56 -18.50
C ALA A 416 -19.69 -1.37 -19.79
N PRO A 417 -19.24 -0.53 -20.75
CA PRO A 417 -19.99 -0.25 -21.98
C PRO A 417 -20.30 -1.50 -22.83
N ASP A 418 -19.46 -2.53 -22.74
CA ASP A 418 -19.66 -3.83 -23.40
C ASP A 418 -20.65 -4.75 -22.67
N GLY A 419 -21.24 -4.29 -21.56
CA GLY A 419 -22.18 -5.02 -20.71
C GLY A 419 -21.51 -5.94 -19.68
N SER A 420 -20.18 -6.04 -19.66
CA SER A 420 -19.46 -6.84 -18.66
C SER A 420 -19.52 -6.18 -17.28
N LYS A 421 -19.40 -6.99 -16.23
CA LYS A 421 -19.29 -6.51 -14.84
C LYS A 421 -17.83 -6.25 -14.52
N ARG A 422 -17.50 -5.05 -14.07
CA ARG A 422 -16.13 -4.65 -13.75
C ARG A 422 -16.11 -3.82 -12.48
N LEU A 423 -14.98 -3.81 -11.79
CA LEU A 423 -14.76 -2.83 -10.74
C LEU A 423 -14.50 -1.46 -11.39
N LEU A 424 -14.99 -0.38 -10.76
CA LEU A 424 -14.90 0.97 -11.33
C LEU A 424 -13.48 1.36 -11.78
N ASP A 425 -12.45 1.02 -11.01
CA ASP A 425 -11.08 1.42 -11.33
C ASP A 425 -10.45 0.64 -12.49
N ASP A 426 -11.10 -0.42 -12.99
CA ASP A 426 -10.70 -1.05 -14.26
C ASP A 426 -11.07 -0.17 -15.47
N LEU A 427 -12.07 0.71 -15.29
CA LEU A 427 -12.65 1.53 -16.35
C LEU A 427 -12.19 2.99 -16.27
N VAL A 428 -11.75 3.43 -15.09
CA VAL A 428 -11.37 4.81 -14.81
C VAL A 428 -9.92 4.87 -14.33
N PRO A 429 -8.98 5.47 -15.10
CA PRO A 429 -7.57 5.59 -14.71
C PRO A 429 -7.35 6.44 -13.45
N MET A 430 -6.09 6.49 -12.96
CA MET A 430 -5.67 7.39 -11.87
C MET A 430 -5.69 8.86 -12.32
N GLU A 431 -6.88 9.42 -12.33
CA GLU A 431 -7.23 10.80 -12.70
C GLU A 431 -8.11 11.43 -11.61
N TRP A 432 -8.18 12.77 -11.60
CA TRP A 432 -9.11 13.46 -10.73
C TRP A 432 -10.54 13.12 -11.14
N LEU A 433 -11.39 12.75 -10.18
CA LEU A 433 -12.79 12.44 -10.46
C LEU A 433 -13.70 13.42 -9.77
N TYR A 434 -14.70 13.88 -10.51
CA TYR A 434 -15.89 14.46 -9.93
C TYR A 434 -17.02 13.46 -10.09
N VAL A 435 -17.42 12.86 -8.97
CA VAL A 435 -18.37 11.75 -8.96
C VAL A 435 -19.69 12.21 -8.36
N THR A 436 -20.79 11.89 -9.04
CA THR A 436 -22.15 12.18 -8.56
C THR A 436 -23.03 10.93 -8.57
N ALA A 437 -24.07 10.94 -7.73
CA ALA A 437 -25.09 9.90 -7.73
C ALA A 437 -26.20 10.13 -8.79
N GLY A 438 -26.15 11.26 -9.51
CA GLY A 438 -27.12 11.63 -10.53
C GLY A 438 -26.62 12.74 -11.44
N MET A 439 -27.23 12.86 -12.62
CA MET A 439 -26.80 13.81 -13.66
C MET A 439 -27.04 15.28 -13.27
N GLU A 440 -28.10 15.59 -12.52
CA GLU A 440 -28.41 16.96 -12.11
C GLU A 440 -27.29 17.61 -11.27
N ALA A 441 -26.61 16.81 -10.45
CA ALA A 441 -25.49 17.27 -9.65
C ALA A 441 -24.27 17.66 -10.50
N GLN A 442 -24.20 17.23 -11.76
CA GLN A 442 -23.13 17.63 -12.69
C GLN A 442 -23.23 19.11 -13.09
N GLY A 443 -24.39 19.74 -12.95
CA GLY A 443 -24.67 21.08 -13.49
C GLY A 443 -23.84 22.21 -12.90
N TRP A 444 -23.29 22.09 -11.68
CA TRP A 444 -22.47 23.19 -11.12
C TRP A 444 -21.15 23.39 -11.87
N MET A 445 -20.67 22.36 -12.58
CA MET A 445 -19.41 22.38 -13.30
C MET A 445 -19.49 23.05 -14.68
N GLU A 446 -20.69 23.51 -15.06
CA GLU A 446 -20.92 24.25 -16.30
C GLU A 446 -19.98 25.46 -16.40
N GLY A 447 -19.20 25.52 -17.48
CA GLY A 447 -18.20 26.55 -17.74
C GLY A 447 -16.81 26.29 -17.12
N MET A 448 -16.62 25.17 -16.41
CA MET A 448 -15.35 24.78 -15.78
C MET A 448 -14.69 23.56 -16.46
N GLU A 449 -15.29 23.03 -17.52
CA GLU A 449 -14.92 21.76 -18.15
C GLU A 449 -13.49 21.78 -18.70
N ASP A 450 -13.10 22.86 -19.38
CA ASP A 450 -11.76 23.02 -19.93
C ASP A 450 -10.69 23.03 -18.85
N MET A 451 -10.96 23.73 -17.74
CA MET A 451 -10.03 23.78 -16.61
C MET A 451 -9.90 22.39 -15.96
N TRP A 452 -11.03 21.73 -15.71
CA TRP A 452 -11.06 20.37 -15.15
C TRP A 452 -10.29 19.38 -16.03
N ARG A 453 -10.49 19.43 -17.34
CA ARG A 453 -9.81 18.57 -18.31
C ARG A 453 -8.30 18.83 -18.34
N ARG A 454 -7.87 20.10 -18.34
CA ARG A 454 -6.43 20.46 -18.30
C ARG A 454 -5.73 19.98 -17.04
N MET A 455 -6.45 19.92 -15.92
CA MET A 455 -5.95 19.37 -14.67
C MET A 455 -5.95 17.82 -14.63
N GLY A 456 -6.31 17.15 -15.73
CA GLY A 456 -6.40 15.68 -15.77
C GLY A 456 -7.64 15.14 -15.06
N GLY A 457 -8.74 15.90 -15.07
CA GLY A 457 -9.99 15.53 -14.43
C GLY A 457 -11.01 14.87 -15.36
N ARG A 458 -11.80 13.95 -14.80
CA ARG A 458 -12.97 13.31 -15.43
C ARG A 458 -14.24 13.51 -14.61
N ARG A 459 -15.37 13.56 -15.30
CA ARG A 459 -16.70 13.63 -14.69
C ARG A 459 -17.33 12.26 -14.77
N VAL A 460 -17.81 11.78 -13.63
CA VAL A 460 -18.39 10.43 -13.50
C VAL A 460 -19.75 10.53 -12.81
N VAL A 461 -20.74 9.85 -13.37
CA VAL A 461 -22.04 9.64 -12.74
C VAL A 461 -22.16 8.16 -12.44
N ILE A 462 -22.49 7.82 -11.19
CA ILE A 462 -22.72 6.45 -10.77
C ILE A 462 -24.18 6.33 -10.36
N LEU A 463 -24.98 5.71 -11.22
CA LEU A 463 -26.41 5.51 -11.02
C LEU A 463 -26.66 4.21 -10.27
N SER A 464 -27.52 4.27 -9.24
CA SER A 464 -28.07 3.07 -8.62
C SER A 464 -29.16 2.45 -9.50
N ASP A 465 -29.27 1.11 -9.50
CA ASP A 465 -30.29 0.37 -10.27
C ASP A 465 -31.74 0.86 -10.03
N ALA A 466 -32.05 1.42 -8.85
CA ALA A 466 -33.38 1.96 -8.54
C ALA A 466 -33.80 3.14 -9.44
N TRP A 467 -32.85 3.82 -10.09
CA TRP A 467 -33.09 4.98 -10.98
C TRP A 467 -32.82 4.67 -12.46
N ALA A 468 -32.29 3.48 -12.78
CA ALA A 468 -31.82 3.11 -14.11
C ALA A 468 -32.91 2.56 -15.06
N VAL A 469 -34.19 2.62 -14.68
CA VAL A 469 -35.30 2.06 -15.49
C VAL A 469 -35.54 2.88 -16.77
N ASN A 470 -34.95 4.09 -16.91
CA ASN A 470 -35.19 4.99 -18.04
C ASN A 470 -33.93 5.51 -18.78
N SER A 471 -32.70 5.09 -18.43
CA SER A 471 -31.50 5.50 -19.15
C SER A 471 -31.13 4.51 -20.26
N GLY A 472 -30.88 5.03 -21.48
CA GLY A 472 -30.56 4.25 -22.68
C GLY A 472 -29.18 3.57 -22.63
N ALA A 473 -28.61 3.27 -23.80
CA ALA A 473 -27.32 2.59 -23.96
C ALA A 473 -26.22 3.17 -23.04
N LEU A 474 -25.39 2.29 -22.46
CA LEU A 474 -24.28 2.65 -21.58
C LEU A 474 -23.33 3.66 -22.26
N SER A 475 -22.83 4.63 -21.50
CA SER A 475 -22.00 5.71 -22.03
C SER A 475 -20.66 5.20 -22.59
N ASP A 476 -20.15 5.83 -23.65
CA ASP A 476 -18.78 5.65 -24.11
C ASP A 476 -17.81 6.28 -23.09
N LEU A 477 -16.70 5.61 -22.77
CA LEU A 477 -15.65 6.12 -21.88
C LEU A 477 -14.95 7.37 -22.44
N SER A 478 -15.14 7.66 -23.73
CA SER A 478 -14.67 8.89 -24.39
C SER A 478 -15.55 10.12 -24.10
N ASN A 479 -16.75 9.92 -23.53
CA ASN A 479 -17.68 11.00 -23.24
C ASN A 479 -17.11 11.99 -22.20
N GLU A 480 -17.56 13.24 -22.29
CA GLU A 480 -17.22 14.28 -21.32
C GLU A 480 -17.70 13.96 -19.90
N VAL A 481 -18.85 13.28 -19.81
CA VAL A 481 -19.38 12.70 -18.57
C VAL A 481 -19.56 11.21 -18.79
N ILE A 482 -18.87 10.40 -17.99
CA ILE A 482 -18.96 8.95 -18.03
C ILE A 482 -20.04 8.51 -17.06
N GLU A 483 -21.06 7.83 -17.57
CA GLU A 483 -22.14 7.26 -16.79
C GLU A 483 -21.93 5.76 -16.59
N PHE A 484 -21.89 5.35 -15.33
CA PHE A 484 -21.87 3.96 -14.90
C PHE A 484 -23.16 3.61 -14.19
N ARG A 485 -23.62 2.37 -14.40
CA ARG A 485 -24.65 1.76 -13.57
C ARG A 485 -24.00 0.82 -12.58
N GLU A 486 -24.20 1.10 -11.30
CA GLU A 486 -23.68 0.30 -10.21
C GLU A 486 -24.57 -0.92 -9.92
N ILE A 487 -23.92 -2.06 -9.67
CA ILE A 487 -24.55 -3.38 -9.46
C ILE A 487 -24.81 -3.63 -7.97
N ASP A 488 -23.90 -3.23 -7.10
CA ASP A 488 -23.93 -3.59 -5.67
C ASP A 488 -24.46 -2.47 -4.76
N GLY A 489 -24.85 -1.33 -5.34
CA GLY A 489 -25.44 -0.17 -4.66
C GLY A 489 -24.56 0.44 -3.56
N ARG A 490 -23.27 0.14 -3.55
CA ARG A 490 -22.28 0.52 -2.54
C ARG A 490 -22.02 2.02 -2.51
N PHE A 491 -21.68 2.63 -3.63
CA PHE A 491 -21.44 4.07 -3.76
C PHE A 491 -22.74 4.84 -3.45
N ALA A 492 -23.87 4.41 -4.02
CA ALA A 492 -25.16 5.02 -3.74
C ALA A 492 -25.53 4.96 -2.24
N ARG A 493 -25.39 3.79 -1.61
CA ARG A 493 -25.61 3.61 -0.16
C ARG A 493 -24.68 4.51 0.65
N TRP A 494 -23.40 4.57 0.27
CA TRP A 494 -22.42 5.39 0.96
C TRP A 494 -22.75 6.89 0.85
N CYS A 495 -23.14 7.39 -0.32
CA CYS A 495 -23.59 8.77 -0.49
C CYS A 495 -24.82 9.07 0.38
N ASN A 496 -25.80 8.16 0.42
CA ASN A 496 -27.01 8.32 1.22
C ASN A 496 -26.73 8.37 2.73
N ILE A 497 -25.88 7.48 3.25
CA ILE A 497 -25.48 7.46 4.67
C ILE A 497 -24.82 8.78 5.07
N ASN A 498 -24.04 9.37 4.16
CA ASN A 498 -23.27 10.59 4.42
C ASN A 498 -24.00 11.87 3.98
N GLY A 499 -25.21 11.77 3.42
CA GLY A 499 -25.97 12.93 2.93
C GLY A 499 -25.26 13.70 1.82
N LEU A 500 -24.59 13.00 0.89
CA LEU A 500 -23.77 13.60 -0.16
C LEU A 500 -24.47 13.54 -1.53
N SER A 501 -24.36 14.63 -2.29
CA SER A 501 -24.78 14.69 -3.70
C SER A 501 -23.62 14.48 -4.66
N SER A 502 -22.41 14.87 -4.24
CA SER A 502 -21.21 14.81 -5.07
C SER A 502 -19.92 14.75 -4.28
N VAL A 503 -18.86 14.29 -4.94
CA VAL A 503 -17.51 14.20 -4.35
C VAL A 503 -16.46 14.56 -5.39
N ILE A 504 -15.39 15.22 -4.94
CA ILE A 504 -14.15 15.36 -5.70
C ILE A 504 -13.15 14.37 -5.11
N VAL A 505 -12.64 13.50 -5.97
CA VAL A 505 -11.77 12.38 -5.64
C VAL A 505 -10.44 12.58 -6.33
N ARG A 506 -9.36 12.38 -5.59
CA ARG A 506 -8.00 12.44 -6.10
C ARG A 506 -7.70 11.26 -7.03
N PRO A 507 -6.66 11.36 -7.87
CA PRO A 507 -6.16 10.24 -8.67
C PRO A 507 -5.86 8.96 -7.87
N ASP A 508 -5.40 9.10 -6.62
CA ASP A 508 -5.15 7.99 -5.68
C ASP A 508 -6.39 7.55 -4.89
N ARG A 509 -7.58 8.02 -5.30
CA ARG A 509 -8.90 7.64 -4.77
C ARG A 509 -9.23 8.10 -3.36
N TYR A 510 -8.38 8.94 -2.77
CA TYR A 510 -8.75 9.67 -1.57
C TYR A 510 -9.71 10.82 -1.90
N PHE A 511 -10.70 11.05 -1.04
CA PHE A 511 -11.57 12.21 -1.18
C PHE A 511 -10.78 13.49 -0.92
N PHE A 512 -10.82 14.40 -1.89
CA PHE A 512 -10.38 15.77 -1.68
C PHE A 512 -11.44 16.58 -0.95
N SER A 513 -12.70 16.49 -1.38
CA SER A 513 -13.85 17.18 -0.78
C SER A 513 -15.14 16.45 -1.10
N ALA A 514 -16.17 16.64 -0.28
CA ALA A 514 -17.51 16.12 -0.52
C ALA A 514 -18.55 17.24 -0.41
N GLY A 515 -19.55 17.27 -1.29
CA GLY A 515 -20.60 18.27 -1.35
C GLY A 515 -21.98 17.69 -1.04
N LYS A 516 -22.75 18.40 -0.20
CA LYS A 516 -24.15 18.04 0.12
C LYS A 516 -25.15 18.49 -0.95
N ASN A 517 -24.79 19.53 -1.70
CA ASN A 517 -25.54 20.08 -2.82
C ASN A 517 -24.61 20.90 -3.74
N ASN A 518 -25.15 21.36 -4.87
CA ASN A 518 -24.38 22.13 -5.87
C ASN A 518 -23.76 23.42 -5.32
N LEU A 519 -24.43 24.11 -4.39
CA LEU A 519 -23.91 25.36 -3.80
C LEU A 519 -22.71 25.08 -2.90
N ASP A 520 -22.83 24.07 -2.03
CA ASP A 520 -21.75 23.59 -1.16
C ASP A 520 -20.52 23.16 -1.98
N GLN A 521 -20.75 22.39 -3.04
CA GLN A 521 -19.66 21.94 -3.92
C GLN A 521 -18.97 23.11 -4.66
N LYS A 522 -19.72 24.13 -5.08
CA LYS A 522 -19.17 25.32 -5.75
C LYS A 522 -18.29 26.15 -4.82
N VAL A 523 -18.60 26.23 -3.52
CA VAL A 523 -17.74 26.88 -2.52
C VAL A 523 -16.43 26.10 -2.38
N LYS A 524 -16.51 24.78 -2.26
CA LYS A 524 -15.34 23.88 -2.14
C LYS A 524 -14.43 23.92 -3.36
N TRP A 525 -15.01 24.08 -4.54
CA TRP A 525 -14.26 24.25 -5.78
C TRP A 525 -13.35 25.48 -5.76
N LYS A 526 -13.81 26.61 -5.22
CA LYS A 526 -12.97 27.81 -5.13
C LYS A 526 -11.70 27.52 -4.33
N PHE A 527 -11.83 26.81 -3.21
CA PHE A 527 -10.68 26.37 -2.40
C PHE A 527 -9.78 25.38 -3.14
N PHE A 528 -10.35 24.49 -3.96
CA PHE A 528 -9.59 23.58 -4.81
C PHE A 528 -8.70 24.33 -5.79
N VAL A 529 -9.26 25.29 -6.53
CA VAL A 529 -8.53 26.10 -7.52
C VAL A 529 -7.44 26.93 -6.83
N GLU A 530 -7.75 27.58 -5.71
CA GLU A 530 -6.77 28.36 -4.94
C GLU A 530 -5.62 27.47 -4.44
N ARG A 531 -5.90 26.24 -3.98
CA ARG A 531 -4.86 25.31 -3.55
C ARG A 531 -4.02 24.77 -4.70
N ILE A 532 -4.64 24.45 -5.84
CA ILE A 532 -3.91 23.99 -7.02
C ILE A 532 -3.05 25.09 -7.62
N GLN A 533 -3.34 26.38 -7.40
CA GLN A 533 -2.43 27.44 -7.84
C GLN A 533 -1.14 27.54 -6.99
N VAL A 534 -1.18 27.04 -5.75
CA VAL A 534 0.02 26.92 -4.89
C VAL A 534 0.81 25.67 -5.27
N TYR A 535 0.09 24.59 -5.58
CA TYR A 535 0.61 23.31 -6.05
C TYR A 535 0.66 23.22 -7.56
#